data_AF-A0AAV4MDK9-F1
#
_entry.id   AF-A0AAV4MDK9-F1
#
_cell.length_a   1.000
_cell.length_b   1.000
_cell.length_c   1.000
_cell.angle_alpha   90.00
_cell.angle_beta   90.00
_cell.angle_gamma   90.00
#
_symmetry.space_group_name_H-M   'P 1'
#
loop_
_entity.id
_entity.type
_entity.pdbx_description
1 polymer ?
#
loop_
_entity_poly.entity_id
_entity_poly.type
_entity_poly.pdbx_seq_one_letter_code
_entity_poly.pdbx_strand_id
1 'polypeptide(L)'
;MFGVMDDTFTLVYGQVFIQYSEWKSDKPIIIKGTVVVTKNPCLHPGDVRKFQAVDVKELHHIVDCIVFPAKGLRPHPDEMAGSDLDGDEYQILWVEELIFPKENFPPMHYASKDKPKELNRPITISDEIDHICDYIYNNNVGQIANAHLVLADQLKRRHL
;
A
#
# COMPACT_ATOMS: atom_id res chain seq x y z
N MET A 1 1.24 4.04 9.95
CA MET A 1 -0.04 4.77 10.15
C MET A 1 -1.10 4.05 9.37
N PHE A 2 -2.32 3.89 9.91
CA PHE A 2 -3.41 3.27 9.16
C PHE A 2 -3.83 4.13 7.97
N GLY A 3 -4.23 3.49 6.87
CA GLY A 3 -4.82 4.18 5.73
C GLY A 3 -6.31 4.41 5.92
N VAL A 4 -6.79 5.59 5.52
CA VAL A 4 -8.21 5.90 5.41
C VAL A 4 -8.51 6.68 4.12
N MET A 5 -9.78 6.72 3.74
CA MET A 5 -10.25 7.45 2.56
C MET A 5 -10.73 8.85 2.95
N ASP A 6 -10.46 9.84 2.10
CA ASP A 6 -11.07 11.16 2.16
C ASP A 6 -12.53 11.12 1.70
N ASP A 7 -13.46 11.08 2.66
CA ASP A 7 -14.91 11.13 2.44
C ASP A 7 -15.43 12.54 2.11
N THR A 8 -14.59 13.57 2.21
CA THR A 8 -14.93 14.97 1.88
C THR A 8 -14.67 15.29 0.41
N PHE A 9 -13.99 14.40 -0.33
CA PHE A 9 -13.61 14.56 -1.74
C PHE A 9 -12.77 15.82 -2.02
N THR A 10 -12.00 16.27 -1.05
CA THR A 10 -11.16 17.48 -1.13
C THR A 10 -9.80 17.18 -1.75
N LEU A 11 -9.15 16.09 -1.35
CA LEU A 11 -7.85 15.66 -1.87
C LEU A 11 -7.95 15.26 -3.34
N VAL A 12 -7.01 15.73 -4.16
CA VAL A 12 -6.87 15.27 -5.56
C VAL A 12 -5.84 14.15 -5.68
N TYR A 13 -5.91 13.41 -6.78
CA TYR A 13 -4.94 12.35 -7.08
C TYR A 13 -3.50 12.88 -7.02
N GLY A 14 -2.63 12.16 -6.31
CA GLY A 14 -1.26 12.54 -5.98
C GLY A 14 -1.10 13.27 -4.65
N GLN A 15 -2.19 13.66 -3.99
CA GLN A 15 -2.17 14.29 -2.66
C GLN A 15 -2.54 13.31 -1.56
N VAL A 16 -2.03 13.59 -0.36
CA VAL A 16 -2.42 12.91 0.88
C VAL A 16 -2.55 13.95 2.00
N PHE A 17 -3.36 13.65 3.01
CA PHE A 17 -3.34 14.38 4.28
C PHE A 17 -2.77 13.47 5.36
N ILE A 18 -1.82 13.99 6.13
CA ILE A 18 -1.15 13.23 7.19
C ILE A 18 -1.00 14.15 8.40
N GLN A 19 -1.52 13.71 9.53
CA GLN A 19 -1.23 14.33 10.82
C GLN A 19 -1.03 13.27 11.89
N TYR A 20 -0.17 13.55 12.85
CA TYR A 20 0.16 12.64 13.94
C TYR A 20 0.19 13.34 15.29
N SER A 21 -0.14 12.58 16.33
CA SER A 21 -0.08 13.00 17.72
C SER A 21 1.37 13.18 18.16
N GLU A 22 1.69 14.32 18.79
CA GLU A 22 3.02 14.54 19.37
C GLU A 22 2.97 14.35 20.89
N TRP A 23 3.81 13.46 21.42
CA TRP A 23 3.84 13.10 22.85
C TRP A 23 3.89 14.30 23.82
N LYS A 24 4.49 15.42 23.41
CA LYS A 24 4.69 16.61 24.26
C LYS A 24 3.70 17.75 23.98
N SER A 25 2.73 17.55 23.10
CA SER A 25 1.81 18.59 22.64
C SER A 25 0.38 18.06 22.56
N ASP A 26 -0.58 18.83 23.07
CA ASP A 26 -2.01 18.53 22.89
C ASP A 26 -2.50 18.80 21.45
N LYS A 27 -1.65 19.41 20.61
CA LYS A 27 -1.95 19.70 19.20
C LYS A 27 -1.20 18.73 18.29
N PRO A 28 -1.90 18.05 17.36
CA PRO A 28 -1.25 17.20 16.37
C PRO A 28 -0.41 18.02 15.39
N ILE A 29 0.60 17.37 14.81
CA ILE A 29 1.46 17.95 13.78
C ILE A 29 0.93 17.53 12.41
N ILE A 30 0.73 18.49 11.52
CA ILE A 30 0.38 18.26 10.12
C ILE A 30 1.65 18.23 9.28
N ILE A 31 1.83 17.15 8.51
CA ILE A 31 2.93 17.03 7.56
C ILE A 31 2.54 17.72 6.25
N LYS A 32 3.47 18.51 5.69
CA LYS A 32 3.32 19.18 4.39
C LYS A 32 4.58 18.96 3.55
N GLY A 33 4.42 18.94 2.24
CA GLY A 33 5.54 18.75 1.31
C GLY A 33 5.56 17.35 0.71
N THR A 34 6.65 17.03 0.01
CA THR A 34 6.83 15.71 -0.61
C THR A 34 7.02 14.65 0.47
N VAL A 35 6.26 13.57 0.37
CA VAL A 35 6.40 12.39 1.23
C VAL A 35 6.57 11.14 0.38
N VAL A 36 7.36 10.19 0.89
CA VAL A 36 7.45 8.83 0.35
C VAL A 36 6.59 7.93 1.22
N VAL A 37 5.71 7.16 0.58
CA VAL A 37 4.79 6.22 1.22
C VAL A 37 5.00 4.84 0.62
N THR A 38 4.97 3.82 1.47
CA THR A 38 5.02 2.42 1.03
C THR A 38 4.27 1.52 2.01
N LYS A 39 3.97 0.32 1.56
CA LYS A 39 3.40 -0.77 2.35
C LYS A 39 4.35 -1.96 2.34
N ASN A 40 4.45 -2.66 3.47
CA ASN A 40 5.15 -3.94 3.52
C ASN A 40 4.21 -5.12 3.22
N PRO A 41 4.68 -6.13 2.48
CA PRO A 41 5.98 -6.23 1.82
C PRO A 41 6.07 -5.35 0.55
N CYS A 42 7.24 -4.74 0.32
CA CYS A 42 7.54 -3.92 -0.86
C CYS A 42 8.51 -4.68 -1.79
N LEU A 43 8.04 -5.09 -2.97
CA LEU A 43 8.80 -5.94 -3.90
C LEU A 43 8.99 -5.29 -5.28
N HIS A 44 7.97 -4.59 -5.76
CA HIS A 44 7.99 -3.91 -7.05
C HIS A 44 8.49 -2.46 -6.87
N PRO A 45 9.28 -1.89 -7.79
CA PRO A 45 9.72 -0.48 -7.66
C PRO A 45 8.56 0.53 -7.56
N GLY A 46 7.39 0.16 -8.10
CA GLY A 46 6.16 0.95 -7.99
C GLY A 46 5.49 0.89 -6.63
N ASP A 47 5.88 -0.02 -5.72
CA ASP A 47 5.30 -0.14 -4.37
C ASP A 47 5.73 1.00 -3.43
N VAL A 48 6.71 1.80 -3.86
CA VAL A 48 7.15 3.02 -3.18
C VAL A 48 6.65 4.22 -3.98
N ARG A 49 5.86 5.08 -3.33
CA ARG A 49 5.16 6.19 -3.98
C ARG A 49 5.55 7.52 -3.36
N LYS A 50 5.88 8.51 -4.18
CA LYS A 50 5.91 9.92 -3.79
C LYS A 50 4.51 10.50 -3.90
N PHE A 51 4.08 11.18 -2.84
CA PHE A 51 2.86 11.97 -2.80
C PHE A 51 3.16 13.38 -2.29
N GLN A 52 2.23 14.29 -2.53
CA GLN A 52 2.24 15.63 -1.97
C GLN A 52 1.36 15.67 -0.71
N ALA A 53 1.96 15.77 0.46
CA ALA A 53 1.23 16.03 1.69
C ALA A 53 0.73 17.48 1.70
N VAL A 54 -0.58 17.66 1.91
CA VAL A 54 -1.26 18.96 1.91
C VAL A 54 -2.08 19.13 3.18
N ASP A 55 -2.29 20.39 3.56
CA ASP A 55 -3.12 20.76 4.70
C ASP A 55 -4.57 20.97 4.25
N VAL A 56 -5.48 20.18 4.80
CA VAL A 56 -6.91 20.21 4.49
C VAL A 56 -7.68 20.33 5.80
N LYS A 57 -8.34 21.48 5.98
CA LYS A 57 -9.01 21.82 7.26
C LYS A 57 -10.14 20.86 7.61
N GLU A 58 -10.84 20.38 6.59
CA GLU A 58 -11.94 19.42 6.70
C GLU A 58 -11.45 18.08 7.28
N LEU A 59 -10.17 17.74 7.08
CA LEU A 59 -9.56 16.48 7.52
C LEU A 59 -8.82 16.57 8.87
N HIS A 60 -8.79 17.75 9.51
CA HIS A 60 -8.10 17.98 10.81
C HIS A 60 -8.62 17.11 11.96
N HIS A 61 -9.78 16.48 11.80
CA HIS A 61 -10.33 15.56 12.79
C HIS A 61 -9.70 14.14 12.72
N ILE A 62 -8.99 13.80 11.64
CA ILE A 62 -8.42 12.47 11.42
C ILE A 62 -6.96 12.45 11.88
N VAL A 63 -6.67 11.94 13.07
CA VAL A 63 -5.31 11.91 13.65
C VAL A 63 -4.70 10.51 13.56
N ASP A 64 -3.38 10.41 13.43
CA ASP A 64 -2.60 9.16 13.42
C ASP A 64 -2.90 8.22 12.23
N CYS A 65 -3.52 8.76 11.18
CA CYS A 65 -3.80 8.09 9.92
C CYS A 65 -3.21 8.85 8.71
N ILE A 66 -3.01 8.14 7.61
CA ILE A 66 -2.81 8.76 6.29
C ILE A 66 -4.14 8.72 5.54
N VAL A 67 -4.56 9.88 5.03
CA VAL A 67 -5.79 10.02 4.27
C VAL A 67 -5.46 10.06 2.79
N PHE A 68 -6.05 9.13 2.04
CA PHE A 68 -5.92 8.99 0.60
C PHE A 68 -7.12 9.62 -0.12
N PRO A 69 -6.95 10.16 -1.34
CA PRO A 69 -8.04 10.76 -2.10
C PRO A 69 -9.05 9.70 -2.54
N ALA A 70 -10.34 10.00 -2.42
CA ALA A 70 -11.42 9.16 -2.94
C ALA A 70 -11.57 9.21 -4.48
N LYS A 71 -10.87 10.13 -5.14
CA LYS A 71 -10.96 10.37 -6.59
C LYS A 71 -9.59 10.26 -7.26
N GLY A 72 -9.58 9.68 -8.46
CA GLY A 72 -8.36 9.53 -9.24
C GLY A 72 -8.46 8.41 -10.27
N LEU A 73 -7.35 8.17 -10.95
CA LEU A 73 -7.25 7.12 -11.97
C LEU A 73 -7.18 5.71 -11.35
N ARG A 74 -6.65 5.62 -10.13
CA ARG A 74 -6.43 4.38 -9.39
C ARG A 74 -6.40 4.70 -7.88
N PRO A 75 -6.90 3.84 -6.99
CA PRO A 75 -6.70 4.03 -5.55
C PRO A 75 -5.21 3.99 -5.20
N HIS A 76 -4.69 5.01 -4.50
CA HIS A 76 -3.29 5.01 -4.06
C HIS A 76 -2.89 3.81 -3.18
N PRO A 77 -3.75 3.30 -2.28
CA PRO A 77 -3.53 2.00 -1.63
C PRO A 77 -3.13 0.90 -2.62
N ASP A 78 -3.96 0.67 -3.64
CA ASP A 78 -3.76 -0.40 -4.63
C ASP A 78 -2.49 -0.18 -5.49
N GLU A 79 -1.94 1.03 -5.54
CA GLU A 79 -0.65 1.28 -6.20
C GLU A 79 0.54 0.71 -5.43
N MET A 80 0.36 0.38 -4.15
CA MET A 80 1.40 -0.09 -3.24
C MET A 80 1.13 -1.53 -2.82
N ALA A 81 1.78 -2.50 -3.45
CA ALA A 81 1.63 -3.92 -3.13
C ALA A 81 0.18 -4.45 -3.17
N GLY A 82 -0.71 -3.80 -3.95
CA GLY A 82 -2.13 -4.16 -4.03
C GLY A 82 -2.89 -3.95 -2.72
N SER A 83 -2.48 -2.96 -1.91
CA SER A 83 -3.10 -2.61 -0.64
C SER A 83 -4.56 -2.18 -0.78
N ASP A 84 -5.28 -2.23 0.34
CA ASP A 84 -6.55 -1.55 0.49
C ASP A 84 -6.62 -0.76 1.83
N LEU A 85 -7.83 -0.56 2.36
CA LEU A 85 -8.10 0.24 3.56
C LEU A 85 -8.85 -0.58 4.63
N ASP A 86 -8.65 -1.90 4.68
CA ASP A 86 -9.31 -2.80 5.64
C ASP A 86 -8.59 -2.91 7.00
N GLY A 87 -7.45 -2.24 7.14
CA GLY A 87 -6.54 -2.35 8.28
C GLY A 87 -5.06 -2.22 7.93
N ASP A 88 -4.73 -2.05 6.64
CA ASP A 88 -3.37 -1.87 6.17
C ASP A 88 -2.66 -0.65 6.81
N GLU A 89 -1.40 -0.86 7.19
CA GLU A 89 -0.50 0.17 7.71
C GLU A 89 0.51 0.60 6.66
N TYR A 90 0.73 1.91 6.60
CA TYR A 90 1.65 2.55 5.67
C TYR A 90 2.85 3.14 6.41
N GLN A 91 4.02 2.95 5.82
CA GLN A 91 5.26 3.63 6.21
C GLN A 91 5.37 4.93 5.44
N ILE A 92 5.68 6.02 6.15
CA ILE A 92 5.71 7.37 5.61
C ILE A 92 7.04 8.01 5.98
N LEU A 93 7.74 8.56 4.98
CA LEU A 93 9.05 9.19 5.10
C LEU A 93 8.99 10.58 4.48
N TRP A 94 9.39 11.60 5.23
CA TRP A 94 9.42 13.00 4.77
C TRP A 94 10.78 13.67 5.02
N VAL A 95 11.82 12.84 5.20
CA VAL A 95 13.22 13.28 5.31
C VAL A 95 13.76 13.48 3.90
N GLU A 96 14.16 14.71 3.58
CA GLU A 96 14.52 15.12 2.21
C GLU A 96 15.60 14.23 1.57
N GLU A 97 16.60 13.83 2.35
CA GLU A 97 17.71 12.98 1.90
C GLU A 97 17.30 11.53 1.59
N LEU A 98 16.14 11.10 2.09
CA LEU A 98 15.57 9.76 1.86
C LEU A 98 14.52 9.76 0.74
N ILE A 99 14.20 10.93 0.16
CA ILE A 99 13.30 11.02 -0.99
C ILE A 99 14.10 10.67 -2.25
N PHE A 100 13.64 9.64 -2.96
CA PHE A 100 14.31 9.21 -4.18
C PHE A 100 14.13 10.26 -5.31
N PRO A 101 15.19 10.55 -6.08
CA PRO A 101 15.19 11.67 -7.03
C PRO A 101 14.34 11.41 -8.28
N LYS A 102 14.15 10.14 -8.65
CA LYS A 102 13.38 9.75 -9.84
C LYS A 102 11.89 9.92 -9.61
N GLU A 103 11.13 10.04 -10.69
CA GLU A 103 9.66 9.99 -10.64
C GLU A 103 9.15 8.62 -10.20
N ASN A 104 7.88 8.59 -9.78
CA ASN A 104 7.21 7.35 -9.42
C ASN A 104 7.29 6.33 -10.56
N PHE A 105 7.77 5.12 -10.26
CA PHE A 105 7.68 4.01 -11.19
C PHE A 105 6.22 3.59 -11.34
N PRO A 106 5.75 3.17 -12.54
CA PRO A 106 4.38 2.71 -12.72
C PRO A 106 4.02 1.59 -11.72
N PRO A 107 2.84 1.65 -11.09
CA PRO A 107 2.42 0.60 -10.15
C PRO A 107 2.18 -0.72 -10.89
N MET A 108 2.42 -1.85 -10.22
CA MET A 108 2.15 -3.16 -10.80
C MET A 108 0.63 -3.36 -10.99
N HIS A 109 0.25 -4.18 -11.96
CA HIS A 109 -1.14 -4.64 -12.11
C HIS A 109 -1.34 -5.95 -11.33
N TYR A 110 -2.10 -5.90 -10.24
CA TYR A 110 -2.34 -7.06 -9.33
C TYR A 110 -3.55 -7.91 -9.74
N ALA A 111 -3.89 -7.98 -11.02
CA ALA A 111 -5.02 -8.80 -11.48
C ALA A 111 -4.74 -10.30 -11.26
N SER A 112 -5.71 -11.02 -10.67
CA SER A 112 -5.65 -12.49 -10.61
C SER A 112 -5.59 -13.06 -12.02
N LYS A 113 -4.61 -13.93 -12.28
CA LYS A 113 -4.47 -14.60 -13.58
C LYS A 113 -5.43 -15.78 -13.71
N ASP A 114 -5.85 -16.36 -12.59
CA ASP A 114 -6.68 -17.55 -12.56
C ASP A 114 -8.15 -17.18 -12.41
N LYS A 115 -8.99 -17.87 -13.18
CA LYS A 115 -10.44 -17.75 -13.04
C LYS A 115 -10.91 -18.56 -11.83
N PRO A 116 -11.89 -18.05 -11.05
CA PRO A 116 -12.51 -18.83 -10.00
C PRO A 116 -13.05 -20.16 -10.54
N LYS A 117 -12.93 -21.22 -9.75
CA LYS A 117 -13.54 -22.51 -10.07
C LYS A 117 -15.05 -22.40 -9.86
N GLU A 118 -15.80 -22.34 -10.96
CA GLU A 118 -17.25 -22.31 -10.91
C GLU A 118 -17.83 -23.73 -10.84
N LEU A 119 -18.74 -23.96 -9.91
CA LEU A 119 -19.46 -25.22 -9.75
C LEU A 119 -20.92 -25.03 -10.18
N ASN A 120 -21.41 -25.88 -11.08
CA ASN A 120 -22.83 -25.91 -11.48
C ASN A 120 -23.73 -26.61 -10.45
N ARG A 121 -23.27 -26.73 -9.20
CA ARG A 121 -23.97 -27.35 -8.07
C ARG A 121 -23.68 -26.57 -6.78
N PRO A 122 -24.53 -26.70 -5.74
CA PRO A 122 -24.22 -26.13 -4.42
C PRO A 122 -22.88 -26.64 -3.87
N ILE A 123 -22.23 -25.78 -3.08
CA ILE A 123 -20.99 -26.10 -2.35
C ILE A 123 -21.30 -27.17 -1.30
N THR A 124 -20.39 -28.13 -1.17
CA THR A 124 -20.43 -29.19 -0.17
C THR A 124 -19.20 -29.11 0.73
N ILE A 125 -19.26 -29.75 1.90
CA ILE A 125 -18.11 -29.86 2.82
C ILE A 125 -16.88 -30.46 2.12
N SER A 126 -17.07 -31.37 1.16
CA SER A 126 -15.95 -31.94 0.39
C SER A 126 -15.22 -30.87 -0.43
N ASP A 127 -15.94 -29.90 -1.00
CA ASP A 127 -15.32 -28.82 -1.77
C ASP A 127 -14.50 -27.88 -0.87
N GLU A 128 -14.98 -27.65 0.36
CA GLU A 128 -14.25 -26.86 1.36
C GLU A 128 -12.97 -27.58 1.80
N ILE A 129 -13.04 -28.90 2.03
CA ILE A 129 -11.86 -29.72 2.34
C ILE A 129 -10.86 -29.68 1.19
N ASP A 130 -11.31 -29.90 -0.05
CA ASP A 130 -10.45 -29.85 -1.24
C ASP A 130 -9.78 -28.47 -1.36
N HIS A 131 -10.53 -27.39 -1.15
CA HIS A 131 -9.99 -26.03 -1.19
C HIS A 131 -8.90 -25.80 -0.13
N ILE A 132 -9.11 -26.27 1.10
CA ILE A 132 -8.11 -26.15 2.17
C ILE A 132 -6.86 -26.98 1.84
N CYS A 133 -7.04 -28.20 1.32
CA CYS A 133 -5.93 -29.05 0.88
C CYS A 133 -5.12 -28.38 -0.24
N ASP A 134 -5.79 -27.82 -1.25
CA ASP A 134 -5.18 -27.08 -2.34
C ASP A 134 -4.42 -25.86 -1.82
N TYR A 135 -5.01 -25.10 -0.87
CA TYR A 135 -4.34 -23.97 -0.23
C TYR A 135 -3.07 -24.41 0.50
N ILE A 136 -3.14 -25.45 1.33
CA ILE A 136 -1.98 -25.96 2.09
C ILE A 136 -0.85 -26.39 1.14
N TYR A 137 -1.21 -27.09 0.05
CA TYR A 137 -0.24 -27.56 -0.93
C TYR A 137 0.45 -26.40 -1.67
N ASN A 138 -0.31 -25.37 -2.02
CA ASN A 138 0.17 -24.24 -2.83
C ASN A 138 0.70 -23.06 -2.00
N ASN A 139 0.60 -23.09 -0.66
CA ASN A 139 1.06 -22.00 0.19
C ASN A 139 2.60 -21.93 0.24
N ASN A 140 3.18 -21.26 -0.76
CA ASN A 140 4.62 -21.13 -0.96
C ASN A 140 5.12 -19.68 -0.82
N VAL A 141 4.29 -18.77 -0.29
CA VAL A 141 4.58 -17.33 -0.19
C VAL A 141 5.94 -17.05 0.47
N GLY A 142 6.24 -17.72 1.59
CA GLY A 142 7.51 -17.55 2.29
C GLY A 142 8.73 -18.06 1.48
N GLN A 143 8.56 -19.12 0.71
CA GLN A 143 9.63 -19.63 -0.15
C GLN A 143 9.92 -18.66 -1.31
N ILE A 144 8.86 -18.11 -1.92
CA ILE A 144 8.98 -17.10 -2.97
C ILE A 144 9.65 -15.83 -2.42
N ALA A 145 9.24 -15.36 -1.25
CA ALA A 145 9.82 -14.18 -0.62
C ALA A 145 11.33 -14.34 -0.35
N ASN A 146 11.73 -15.49 0.21
CA ASN A 146 13.15 -15.79 0.45
C ASN A 146 13.94 -15.91 -0.85
N ALA A 147 13.40 -16.59 -1.86
CA ALA A 147 14.05 -16.70 -3.17
C ALA A 147 14.21 -15.33 -3.84
N HIS A 148 13.20 -14.46 -3.75
CA HIS A 148 13.27 -13.09 -4.24
C HIS A 148 14.38 -12.30 -3.54
N LEU A 149 14.48 -12.41 -2.20
CA LEU A 149 15.52 -11.73 -1.42
C LEU A 149 16.93 -12.20 -1.82
N VAL A 150 17.14 -13.52 -1.94
CA VAL A 150 18.42 -14.09 -2.39
C VAL A 150 18.77 -13.62 -3.80
N LEU A 151 17.80 -13.61 -4.72
CA LEU A 151 18.02 -13.14 -6.08
C LEU A 151 18.37 -11.65 -6.10
N ALA A 152 17.67 -10.82 -5.33
CA ALA A 152 17.94 -9.39 -5.23
C ALA A 152 19.35 -9.10 -4.69
N ASP A 153 19.84 -9.90 -3.73
CA ASP A 153 21.20 -9.78 -3.19
C ASP A 153 22.28 -10.23 -4.20
N GLN A 154 22.01 -11.30 -4.96
CA GLN A 154 22.93 -11.81 -5.99
C GLN A 154 23.08 -10.91 -7.21
N LEU A 155 22.00 -10.20 -7.58
CA LEU A 155 22.01 -9.27 -8.71
C LEU A 155 22.82 -8.02 -8.35
N LYS A 156 24.12 -8.02 -8.69
CA LYS A 156 25.00 -6.85 -8.55
C LYS A 156 24.35 -5.60 -9.14
N ARG A 157 24.28 -4.53 -8.33
CA ARG A 157 23.77 -3.19 -8.66
C ARG A 157 24.22 -2.76 -10.07
N ARG A 158 23.32 -2.80 -11.05
CA ARG A 158 23.39 -1.86 -12.18
C ARG A 158 22.99 -0.52 -11.60
N HIS A 159 23.98 0.34 -11.36
CA HIS A 159 23.80 1.68 -10.83
C HIS A 159 22.59 2.37 -11.47
N LEU A 160 21.64 2.77 -10.62
CA LEU A 160 20.53 3.66 -10.94
C LEU A 160 21.06 5.04 -11.32
#